data_AF-A0A6H0Y6B6-F1
#
_entry.id   AF-A0A6H0Y6B6-F1
#
_cell.length_a   1.000
_cell.length_b   1.000
_cell.length_c   1.000
_cell.angle_alpha   90.00
_cell.angle_beta   90.00
_cell.angle_gamma   90.00
#
_symmetry.space_group_name_H-M   'P 1'
#
loop_
_entity.id
_entity.type
_entity.pdbx_description
1 polymer ?
#
loop_
_entity_poly.entity_id
_entity_poly.type
_entity_poly.pdbx_seq_one_letter_code
_entity_poly.pdbx_strand_id
1 'polypeptide(L)'
;MSTAQPIIIVGGGLSGLVAAHELTKKNIPVIIIDQENEGNLGGQAFWSLGGIFCVDSADQRSNGIKDSRELAWADWLNTAGFDRDREDHWPRQWAKAFVDFAAGKMEPYLKNLGVKFLSVGWAERGSGSASGHGNSVPRFHLTWGVGPEIVRVFEQPVRAAAKKGLVTFRFRHQVDQIIVDSTGRAVGVQGVVLEPSQAERGAPSSRVAIDKFEIRGSAVLIASGGIGGNVEAVKRNWPIDRLGPKVPESFVVGVPAHVDGRMVQIAKDTGANTVNMDRMWHYTEGLANWDPIWPAHGIRVIPGPSSIWLDATGKRLPAFLFPGCDTLSTLRHICATGYDYSWFILDREIISREFSLSGSEQNPDITNKSHIQLLHRLFTRWGTWPVQAFMKHGKDFIVEDDLESLVAGMNRLASERDGPVLSLEAIRHEIQTRDAQQDNKFTKDAQIMLIENTRKYGADKRRVAKPHKILSPAAGPLIAVRMNLLTRKSLGGLETDLDGNVLNTAGESFPGLYAAGEASGFGGGGMHGYSSLEGTFLGGCIFSGYQAGRALAEKYSPLSARL
;
A
#
# COMPACT_ATOMS: atom_id res chain seq x y z
N MET A 1 41.28 -8.24 -0.84
CA MET A 1 39.91 -7.89 -0.38
C MET A 1 39.83 -6.37 -0.37
N SER A 2 38.73 -5.80 -0.86
CA SER A 2 38.55 -4.34 -0.93
C SER A 2 38.68 -3.73 0.47
N THR A 3 39.50 -2.69 0.62
CA THR A 3 39.63 -1.85 1.83
C THR A 3 38.46 -0.87 1.99
N ALA A 4 37.49 -0.88 1.07
CA ALA A 4 36.34 0.02 1.11
C ALA A 4 35.37 -0.35 2.24
N GLN A 5 35.03 0.62 3.08
CA GLN A 5 34.01 0.43 4.10
C GLN A 5 32.62 0.24 3.48
N PRO A 6 31.79 -0.65 4.05
CA PRO A 6 30.50 -0.99 3.48
C PRO A 6 29.50 0.16 3.60
N ILE A 7 28.48 0.13 2.75
CA ILE A 7 27.25 0.89 2.95
C ILE A 7 26.34 0.09 3.88
N ILE A 8 25.82 0.74 4.92
CA ILE A 8 24.88 0.12 5.86
C ILE A 8 23.47 0.42 5.40
N ILE A 9 22.64 -0.60 5.22
CA ILE A 9 21.23 -0.49 4.89
C ILE A 9 20.42 -1.00 6.09
N VAL A 10 19.62 -0.13 6.69
CA VAL A 10 18.73 -0.48 7.82
C VAL A 10 17.34 -0.80 7.26
N GLY A 11 17.01 -2.09 7.23
CA GLY A 11 15.78 -2.64 6.67
C GLY A 11 16.03 -3.51 5.43
N GLY A 12 15.70 -4.79 5.55
CA GLY A 12 15.72 -5.78 4.47
C GLY A 12 14.44 -5.79 3.62
N GLY A 13 13.70 -4.67 3.60
CA GLY A 13 12.53 -4.47 2.75
C GLY A 13 12.88 -4.24 1.28
N LEU A 14 11.86 -4.05 0.43
CA LEU A 14 12.05 -3.88 -1.01
C LEU A 14 13.00 -2.73 -1.39
N SER A 15 12.84 -1.53 -0.80
CA SER A 15 13.72 -0.39 -1.12
C SER A 15 15.17 -0.67 -0.75
N GLY A 16 15.42 -1.33 0.38
CA GLY A 16 16.75 -1.76 0.82
C GLY A 16 17.37 -2.80 -0.11
N LEU A 17 16.57 -3.78 -0.56
CA LEU A 17 17.01 -4.78 -1.55
C LEU A 17 17.33 -4.17 -2.92
N VAL A 18 16.52 -3.21 -3.38
CA VAL A 18 16.78 -2.50 -4.65
C VAL A 18 18.07 -1.69 -4.56
N ALA A 19 18.26 -0.94 -3.45
CA ALA A 19 19.49 -0.18 -3.24
C ALA A 19 20.73 -1.10 -3.17
N ALA A 20 20.64 -2.21 -2.44
CA ALA A 20 21.69 -3.22 -2.39
C ALA A 20 21.99 -3.80 -3.77
N HIS A 21 20.96 -4.07 -4.58
CA HIS A 21 21.13 -4.55 -5.94
C HIS A 21 21.95 -3.56 -6.80
N GLU A 22 21.62 -2.26 -6.77
CA GLU A 22 22.37 -1.24 -7.51
C GLU A 22 23.81 -1.07 -7.01
N LEU A 23 24.04 -1.11 -5.70
CA LEU A 23 25.40 -1.07 -5.11
C LEU A 23 26.25 -2.27 -5.52
N THR A 24 25.65 -3.47 -5.52
CA THR A 24 26.37 -4.70 -5.90
C THR A 24 26.80 -4.72 -7.36
N LYS A 25 26.06 -4.06 -8.26
CA LYS A 25 26.44 -3.88 -9.67
C LYS A 25 27.73 -3.06 -9.84
N LYS A 26 28.12 -2.28 -8.83
CA LYS A 26 29.38 -1.51 -8.79
C LYS A 26 30.44 -2.11 -7.85
N ASN A 27 30.23 -3.35 -7.37
CA ASN A 27 31.13 -4.03 -6.44
C ASN A 27 31.37 -3.26 -5.12
N ILE A 28 30.37 -2.52 -4.66
CA ILE A 28 30.43 -1.82 -3.38
C ILE A 28 29.95 -2.75 -2.26
N PRO A 29 30.71 -2.93 -1.17
CA PRO A 29 30.29 -3.78 -0.05
C PRO A 29 29.06 -3.22 0.67
N VAL A 30 28.16 -4.11 1.09
CA VAL A 30 26.90 -3.75 1.76
C VAL A 30 26.69 -4.58 3.01
N ILE A 31 26.22 -3.95 4.09
CA ILE A 31 25.66 -4.64 5.26
C ILE A 31 24.17 -4.31 5.33
N ILE A 32 23.30 -5.32 5.26
CA ILE A 32 21.86 -5.18 5.46
C ILE A 32 21.53 -5.62 6.89
N ILE A 33 20.96 -4.71 7.68
CA ILE A 33 20.59 -4.91 9.08
C ILE A 33 19.07 -4.96 9.19
N ASP A 34 18.53 -5.97 9.85
CA ASP A 34 17.09 -6.10 10.08
C ASP A 34 16.80 -6.66 11.47
N GLN A 35 15.77 -6.13 12.13
CA GLN A 35 15.32 -6.63 13.44
C GLN A 35 14.61 -7.98 13.31
N GLU A 36 14.04 -8.29 12.15
CA GLU A 36 13.37 -9.55 11.91
C GLU A 36 14.34 -10.67 11.53
N ASN A 37 13.81 -11.90 11.57
CA ASN A 37 14.53 -13.08 11.08
C ASN A 37 14.62 -13.06 9.54
N GLU A 38 15.47 -13.95 9.00
CA GLU A 38 15.68 -14.08 7.55
C GLU A 38 14.38 -14.35 6.78
N GLY A 39 13.43 -15.04 7.40
CA GLY A 39 12.13 -15.35 6.84
C GLY A 39 11.28 -14.11 6.52
N ASN A 40 11.66 -12.92 6.97
CA ASN A 40 10.96 -11.66 6.70
C ASN A 40 11.60 -10.80 5.60
N LEU A 41 12.66 -11.27 4.93
CA LEU A 41 13.30 -10.50 3.85
C LEU A 41 12.28 -10.11 2.76
N GLY A 42 12.31 -8.84 2.35
CA GLY A 42 11.27 -8.20 1.53
C GLY A 42 10.26 -7.38 2.35
N GLY A 43 10.19 -7.58 3.66
CA GLY A 43 9.30 -6.85 4.58
C GLY A 43 7.84 -6.87 4.12
N GLN A 44 7.13 -5.77 4.32
CA GLN A 44 5.72 -5.66 3.91
C GLN A 44 5.48 -5.73 2.39
N ALA A 45 6.51 -5.53 1.55
CA ALA A 45 6.35 -5.61 0.10
C ALA A 45 6.04 -7.05 -0.37
N PHE A 46 6.47 -8.05 0.40
CA PHE A 46 6.14 -9.45 0.16
C PHE A 46 4.62 -9.67 0.13
N TRP A 47 3.87 -9.03 1.04
CA TRP A 47 2.42 -9.15 1.16
C TRP A 47 1.64 -8.32 0.12
N SER A 48 2.33 -7.60 -0.77
CA SER A 48 1.67 -6.78 -1.78
C SER A 48 0.92 -7.62 -2.80
N LEU A 49 -0.20 -7.11 -3.32
CA LEU A 49 -0.84 -7.65 -4.52
C LEU A 49 0.00 -7.40 -5.80
N GLY A 50 1.10 -6.64 -5.72
CA GLY A 50 2.06 -6.51 -6.81
C GLY A 50 1.66 -5.55 -7.93
N GLY A 51 0.86 -4.53 -7.59
CA GLY A 51 0.50 -3.45 -8.49
C GLY A 51 1.67 -2.50 -8.76
N ILE A 52 1.98 -2.28 -10.04
CA ILE A 52 3.01 -1.35 -10.51
C ILE A 52 2.37 -0.28 -11.39
N PHE A 53 2.66 0.98 -11.08
CA PHE A 53 2.29 2.11 -11.91
C PHE A 53 3.27 2.29 -13.06
N CYS A 54 2.80 2.07 -14.30
CA CYS A 54 3.55 2.39 -15.52
C CYS A 54 2.70 3.33 -16.37
N VAL A 55 3.37 4.16 -17.17
CA VAL A 55 2.75 5.15 -18.06
C VAL A 55 3.17 4.85 -19.49
N ASP A 56 2.20 4.87 -20.42
CA ASP A 56 2.39 4.46 -21.82
C ASP A 56 3.26 3.19 -21.95
N SER A 57 2.88 2.13 -21.25
CA SER A 57 3.57 0.85 -21.29
C SER A 57 3.24 0.06 -22.56
N ALA A 58 4.05 -0.95 -22.89
CA ALA A 58 3.73 -1.86 -23.99
C ALA A 58 2.40 -2.61 -23.74
N ASP A 59 2.11 -2.94 -22.48
CA ASP A 59 0.85 -3.58 -22.05
C ASP A 59 -0.35 -2.63 -22.17
N GLN A 60 -0.19 -1.33 -21.91
CA GLN A 60 -1.25 -0.34 -22.14
C GLN A 60 -1.56 -0.21 -23.63
N ARG A 61 -0.53 -0.04 -24.48
CA ARG A 61 -0.69 0.08 -25.93
C ARG A 61 -1.34 -1.15 -26.55
N SER A 62 -0.96 -2.35 -26.11
CA SER A 62 -1.56 -3.60 -26.62
C SER A 62 -3.03 -3.76 -26.24
N ASN A 63 -3.46 -3.12 -25.15
CA ASN A 63 -4.86 -3.03 -24.71
C ASN A 63 -5.61 -1.82 -25.28
N GLY A 64 -5.01 -1.08 -26.23
CA GLY A 64 -5.63 0.08 -26.87
C GLY A 64 -5.73 1.33 -25.97
N ILE A 65 -5.09 1.33 -24.81
CA ILE A 65 -5.06 2.47 -23.89
C ILE A 65 -4.15 3.54 -24.49
N LYS A 66 -4.65 4.78 -24.58
CA LYS A 66 -3.89 5.95 -25.01
C LYS A 66 -3.48 6.71 -23.76
N ASP A 67 -2.20 6.66 -23.44
CA ASP A 67 -1.63 7.29 -22.25
C ASP A 67 -0.43 8.16 -22.65
N SER A 68 -0.04 9.07 -21.77
CA SER A 68 1.18 9.87 -21.93
C SER A 68 1.73 10.34 -20.59
N ARG A 69 2.99 10.75 -20.59
CA ARG A 69 3.65 11.35 -19.42
C ARG A 69 2.91 12.59 -18.94
N GLU A 70 2.42 13.42 -19.86
CA GLU A 70 1.71 14.67 -19.57
C GLU A 70 0.37 14.39 -18.87
N LEU A 71 -0.38 13.39 -19.38
CA LEU A 71 -1.64 12.98 -18.77
C LEU A 71 -1.40 12.41 -17.37
N ALA A 72 -0.41 11.52 -17.21
CA ALA A 72 -0.07 10.96 -15.91
C ALA A 72 0.38 12.03 -14.90
N TRP A 73 1.08 13.07 -15.36
CA TRP A 73 1.48 14.19 -14.51
C TRP A 73 0.31 15.07 -14.10
N ALA A 74 -0.63 15.34 -15.01
CA ALA A 74 -1.85 16.07 -14.68
C ALA A 74 -2.67 15.32 -13.61
N ASP A 75 -2.87 14.01 -13.80
CA ASP A 75 -3.54 13.16 -12.82
C ASP A 75 -2.82 13.15 -11.46
N TRP A 76 -1.47 13.15 -11.48
CA TRP A 76 -0.67 13.22 -10.26
C TRP A 76 -0.90 14.54 -9.52
N LEU A 77 -0.84 15.68 -10.22
CA LEU A 77 -1.04 17.00 -9.59
C LEU A 77 -2.46 17.16 -9.04
N ASN A 78 -3.47 16.71 -9.78
CA ASN A 78 -4.87 16.72 -9.33
C ASN A 78 -5.09 15.85 -8.08
N THR A 79 -4.33 14.77 -7.95
CA THR A 79 -4.39 13.84 -6.82
C THR A 79 -3.58 14.34 -5.62
N ALA A 80 -2.37 14.85 -5.85
CA ALA A 80 -1.43 15.15 -4.78
C ALA A 80 -1.86 16.34 -3.92
N GLY A 81 -2.44 17.37 -4.54
CA GLY A 81 -2.92 18.56 -3.82
C GLY A 81 -1.82 19.30 -3.04
N PHE A 82 -0.61 19.38 -3.59
CA PHE A 82 0.51 20.07 -2.94
C PHE A 82 0.23 21.55 -2.67
N ASP A 83 0.12 21.93 -1.40
CA ASP A 83 -0.26 23.27 -0.94
C ASP A 83 0.70 23.87 0.10
N ARG A 84 1.76 23.15 0.49
CA ARG A 84 2.75 23.60 1.49
C ARG A 84 4.08 23.84 0.82
N ASP A 85 4.37 25.05 0.36
CA ASP A 85 5.52 25.31 -0.51
C ASP A 85 6.88 24.88 0.06
N ARG A 86 7.09 25.00 1.38
CA ARG A 86 8.31 24.50 2.04
C ARG A 86 8.33 22.99 2.06
N GLU A 87 7.34 22.38 2.70
CA GLU A 87 7.24 20.92 2.88
C GLU A 87 7.13 20.16 1.55
N ASP A 88 6.60 20.79 0.49
CA ASP A 88 6.34 20.18 -0.81
C ASP A 88 7.43 20.47 -1.86
N HIS A 89 8.50 21.18 -1.50
CA HIS A 89 9.61 21.46 -2.42
C HIS A 89 10.24 20.17 -2.97
N TRP A 90 10.68 19.25 -2.10
CA TRP A 90 11.23 17.96 -2.50
C TRP A 90 10.17 16.96 -2.95
N PRO A 91 9.00 16.84 -2.29
CA PRO A 91 7.90 16.01 -2.76
C PRO A 91 7.51 16.25 -4.22
N ARG A 92 7.38 17.51 -4.67
CA ARG A 92 7.05 17.85 -6.07
C ARG A 92 8.12 17.36 -7.05
N GLN A 93 9.39 17.45 -6.67
CA GLN A 93 10.50 16.98 -7.51
C GLN A 93 10.53 15.46 -7.60
N TRP A 94 10.37 14.77 -6.46
CA TRP A 94 10.28 13.32 -6.40
C TRP A 94 9.08 12.79 -7.19
N ALA A 95 7.91 13.43 -7.07
CA ALA A 95 6.73 13.12 -7.86
C ALA A 95 7.00 13.20 -9.36
N LYS A 96 7.60 14.30 -9.81
CA LYS A 96 7.96 14.49 -11.22
C LYS A 96 8.92 13.41 -11.70
N ALA A 97 9.98 13.15 -10.93
CA ALA A 97 10.98 12.15 -11.27
C ALA A 97 10.41 10.72 -11.27
N PHE A 98 9.48 10.42 -10.37
CA PHE A 98 8.75 9.15 -10.35
C PHE A 98 7.91 8.97 -11.62
N VAL A 99 7.14 9.99 -12.02
CA VAL A 99 6.33 9.94 -13.25
C VAL A 99 7.22 9.77 -14.48
N ASP A 100 8.34 10.48 -14.55
CA ASP A 100 9.31 10.34 -15.64
C ASP A 100 9.94 8.93 -15.66
N PHE A 101 10.21 8.33 -14.49
CA PHE A 101 10.67 6.95 -14.37
C PHE A 101 9.59 5.93 -14.78
N ALA A 102 8.34 6.14 -14.38
CA ALA A 102 7.19 5.30 -14.72
C ALA A 102 6.83 5.33 -16.22
N ALA A 103 7.06 6.46 -16.88
CA ALA A 103 6.86 6.64 -18.32
C ALA A 103 8.03 6.12 -19.18
N GLY A 104 9.16 5.81 -18.56
CA GLY A 104 10.36 5.38 -19.28
C GLY A 104 10.94 4.07 -18.77
N LYS A 105 11.64 4.13 -17.64
CA LYS A 105 12.53 3.05 -17.17
C LYS A 105 11.84 1.96 -16.37
N MET A 106 10.69 2.22 -15.75
CA MET A 106 10.03 1.28 -14.82
C MET A 106 9.75 -0.07 -15.48
N GLU A 107 9.03 -0.08 -16.60
CA GLU A 107 8.67 -1.33 -17.29
C GLU A 107 9.91 -2.09 -17.80
N PRO A 108 10.84 -1.49 -18.57
CA PRO A 108 12.04 -2.17 -19.02
C PRO A 108 12.92 -2.68 -17.87
N TYR A 109 13.06 -1.91 -16.79
CA TYR A 109 13.87 -2.30 -15.64
C TYR A 109 13.35 -3.58 -14.99
N LEU A 110 12.03 -3.65 -14.73
CA LEU A 110 11.41 -4.82 -14.13
C LEU A 110 11.39 -6.01 -15.09
N LYS A 111 11.08 -5.81 -16.37
CA LYS A 111 11.07 -6.89 -17.37
C LYS A 111 12.47 -7.50 -17.57
N ASN A 112 13.53 -6.69 -17.55
CA ASN A 112 14.91 -7.17 -17.62
C ASN A 112 15.32 -8.01 -16.40
N LEU A 113 14.68 -7.77 -15.24
CA LEU A 113 14.85 -8.59 -14.04
C LEU A 113 13.93 -9.84 -14.02
N GLY A 114 13.11 -10.03 -15.06
CA GLY A 114 12.25 -11.20 -15.25
C GLY A 114 10.81 -11.03 -14.77
N VAL A 115 10.40 -9.82 -14.36
CA VAL A 115 9.00 -9.53 -13.97
C VAL A 115 8.09 -9.60 -15.20
N LYS A 116 6.90 -10.19 -15.01
CA LYS A 116 5.84 -10.22 -16.03
C LYS A 116 4.57 -9.59 -15.47
N PHE A 117 3.88 -8.83 -16.30
CA PHE A 117 2.56 -8.29 -15.97
C PHE A 117 1.46 -9.22 -16.49
N LEU A 118 0.44 -9.43 -15.68
CA LEU A 118 -0.73 -10.25 -15.97
C LEU A 118 -1.85 -9.42 -16.64
N SER A 119 -2.04 -8.19 -16.16
CA SER A 119 -3.09 -7.30 -16.64
C SER A 119 -2.77 -5.84 -16.31
N VAL A 120 -3.34 -4.93 -17.09
CA VAL A 120 -3.43 -3.50 -16.76
C VAL A 120 -4.89 -3.17 -16.45
N GLY A 121 -5.14 -2.37 -15.42
CA GLY A 121 -6.50 -2.06 -14.98
C GLY A 121 -6.61 -0.86 -14.07
N TRP A 122 -7.78 -0.75 -13.44
CA TRP A 122 -8.12 0.26 -12.46
C TRP A 122 -8.09 -0.35 -11.06
N ALA A 123 -7.31 0.25 -10.16
CA ALA A 123 -7.42 -0.05 -8.73
C ALA A 123 -8.38 0.93 -8.03
N GLU A 124 -8.38 2.19 -8.48
CA GLU A 124 -9.35 3.22 -8.07
C GLU A 124 -9.82 4.03 -9.29
N ARG A 125 -11.08 4.48 -9.27
CA ARG A 125 -11.70 5.25 -10.37
C ARG A 125 -11.70 6.76 -10.17
N GLY A 126 -11.28 7.25 -9.01
CA GLY A 126 -11.19 8.66 -8.72
C GLY A 126 -12.49 9.29 -8.24
N SER A 127 -12.46 10.62 -8.18
CA SER A 127 -13.49 11.47 -7.58
C SER A 127 -14.74 11.72 -8.44
N GLY A 128 -14.75 11.22 -9.68
CA GLY A 128 -15.81 11.53 -10.65
C GLY A 128 -15.67 12.89 -11.35
N SER A 129 -14.59 13.64 -11.10
CA SER A 129 -14.23 14.88 -11.80
C SER A 129 -12.97 14.70 -12.65
N ALA A 130 -12.93 15.31 -13.84
CA ALA A 130 -11.77 15.28 -14.72
C ALA A 130 -10.55 16.03 -14.14
N SER A 131 -10.77 16.97 -13.22
CA SER A 131 -9.72 17.74 -12.54
C SER A 131 -9.48 17.29 -11.09
N GLY A 132 -10.12 16.21 -10.65
CA GLY A 132 -10.01 15.72 -9.26
C GLY A 132 -9.10 14.49 -9.12
N HIS A 133 -9.15 13.87 -7.94
CA HIS A 133 -8.40 12.65 -7.62
C HIS A 133 -8.67 11.52 -8.63
N GLY A 134 -7.63 10.77 -8.98
CA GLY A 134 -7.70 9.53 -9.74
C GLY A 134 -6.91 9.56 -11.05
N ASN A 135 -6.78 8.38 -11.67
CA ASN A 135 -6.20 8.28 -13.01
C ASN A 135 -7.25 8.62 -14.07
N SER A 136 -6.82 9.19 -15.19
CA SER A 136 -7.65 9.37 -16.39
C SER A 136 -7.74 8.10 -17.24
N VAL A 137 -6.74 7.20 -17.14
CA VAL A 137 -6.68 5.91 -17.86
C VAL A 137 -6.12 4.79 -16.96
N PRO A 138 -6.35 3.50 -17.28
CA PRO A 138 -5.80 2.40 -16.48
C PRO A 138 -4.26 2.41 -16.47
N ARG A 139 -3.65 2.44 -15.27
CA ARG A 139 -2.18 2.41 -15.06
C ARG A 139 -1.71 1.39 -14.02
N PHE A 140 -2.63 0.63 -13.43
CA PHE A 140 -2.30 -0.38 -12.43
C PHE A 140 -1.94 -1.71 -13.10
N HIS A 141 -0.65 -2.05 -13.14
CA HIS A 141 -0.14 -3.28 -13.74
C HIS A 141 0.00 -4.36 -12.67
N LEU A 142 -0.80 -5.42 -12.75
CA LEU A 142 -0.76 -6.53 -11.82
C LEU A 142 0.38 -7.49 -12.18
N THR A 143 1.31 -7.71 -11.26
CA THR A 143 2.45 -8.60 -11.48
C THR A 143 2.08 -10.08 -11.33
N TRP A 144 2.56 -10.92 -12.25
CA TRP A 144 2.44 -12.37 -12.17
C TRP A 144 3.37 -12.92 -11.08
N GLY A 145 2.81 -13.45 -9.99
CA GLY A 145 3.53 -13.77 -8.76
C GLY A 145 3.53 -12.66 -7.70
N VAL A 146 2.84 -11.54 -7.95
CA VAL A 146 2.53 -10.45 -7.01
C VAL A 146 3.75 -9.93 -6.21
N GLY A 147 3.56 -9.50 -4.95
CA GLY A 147 4.62 -9.03 -4.06
C GLY A 147 5.84 -9.96 -3.94
N PRO A 148 5.67 -11.28 -3.75
CA PRO A 148 6.79 -12.22 -3.66
C PRO A 148 7.66 -12.23 -4.92
N GLU A 149 7.06 -12.11 -6.12
CA GLU A 149 7.86 -12.01 -7.35
C GLU A 149 8.69 -10.73 -7.42
N ILE A 150 8.09 -9.59 -7.05
CA ILE A 150 8.80 -8.31 -7.02
C ILE A 150 9.95 -8.35 -6.01
N VAL A 151 9.75 -8.96 -4.84
CA VAL A 151 10.84 -9.15 -3.86
C VAL A 151 11.91 -10.09 -4.44
N ARG A 152 11.51 -11.23 -5.00
CA ARG A 152 12.42 -12.28 -5.52
C ARG A 152 13.44 -11.73 -6.51
N VAL A 153 13.01 -10.88 -7.44
CA VAL A 153 13.89 -10.38 -8.51
C VAL A 153 15.02 -9.48 -8.01
N PHE A 154 14.89 -8.88 -6.82
CA PHE A 154 15.96 -8.15 -6.15
C PHE A 154 16.67 -8.98 -5.10
N GLU A 155 15.94 -9.81 -4.34
CA GLU A 155 16.48 -10.69 -3.31
C GLU A 155 17.50 -11.68 -3.88
N GLN A 156 17.20 -12.36 -4.99
CA GLN A 156 18.06 -13.41 -5.54
C GLN A 156 19.45 -12.88 -5.95
N PRO A 157 19.57 -11.78 -6.72
CA PRO A 157 20.87 -11.16 -6.99
C PRO A 157 21.62 -10.72 -5.73
N VAL A 158 20.94 -10.14 -4.74
CA VAL A 158 21.57 -9.70 -3.49
C VAL A 158 22.09 -10.90 -2.68
N ARG A 159 21.35 -12.01 -2.62
CA ARG A 159 21.82 -13.27 -2.03
C ARG A 159 23.00 -13.86 -2.78
N ALA A 160 23.00 -13.78 -4.12
CA ALA A 160 24.14 -14.21 -4.91
C ALA A 160 25.39 -13.36 -4.64
N ALA A 161 25.23 -12.05 -4.41
CA ALA A 161 26.31 -11.16 -3.97
C ALA A 161 26.77 -11.48 -2.54
N ALA A 162 25.88 -11.91 -1.65
CA ALA A 162 26.25 -12.37 -0.31
C ALA A 162 27.12 -13.63 -0.33
N LYS A 163 26.80 -14.60 -1.20
CA LYS A 163 27.65 -15.78 -1.43
C LYS A 163 29.06 -15.43 -1.94
N LYS A 164 29.23 -14.25 -2.54
CA LYS A 164 30.52 -13.71 -3.01
C LYS A 164 31.22 -12.83 -1.95
N GLY A 165 30.66 -12.72 -0.74
CA GLY A 165 31.20 -11.88 0.33
C GLY A 165 30.99 -10.38 0.14
N LEU A 166 30.19 -9.96 -0.85
CA LEU A 166 29.94 -8.54 -1.13
C LEU A 166 28.80 -7.96 -0.28
N VAL A 167 27.83 -8.81 0.07
CA VAL A 167 26.69 -8.45 0.93
C VAL A 167 26.76 -9.27 2.20
N THR A 168 26.58 -8.60 3.34
CA THR A 168 26.47 -9.24 4.64
C THR A 168 25.09 -8.97 5.22
N PHE A 169 24.35 -10.02 5.58
CA PHE A 169 23.09 -9.88 6.31
C PHE A 169 23.32 -9.95 7.82
N ARG A 170 22.63 -9.08 8.55
CA ARG A 170 22.60 -9.00 10.01
C ARG A 170 21.14 -9.00 10.47
N PHE A 171 20.53 -10.18 10.39
CA PHE A 171 19.19 -10.41 10.93
C PHE A 171 19.23 -10.40 12.45
N ARG A 172 18.07 -10.15 13.08
CA ARG A 172 17.95 -10.05 14.54
C ARG A 172 18.85 -8.95 15.12
N HIS A 173 19.08 -7.88 14.38
CA HIS A 173 19.81 -6.70 14.85
C HIS A 173 18.85 -5.52 14.82
N GLN A 174 18.43 -5.06 16.01
CA GLN A 174 17.57 -3.90 16.14
C GLN A 174 18.43 -2.66 16.36
N VAL A 175 18.32 -1.70 15.44
CA VAL A 175 19.02 -0.42 15.54
C VAL A 175 18.34 0.47 16.57
N ASP A 176 19.15 1.06 17.44
CA ASP A 176 18.71 2.00 18.49
C ASP A 176 19.26 3.41 18.27
N GLN A 177 20.39 3.54 17.56
CA GLN A 177 21.03 4.83 17.34
C GLN A 177 21.82 4.86 16.03
N ILE A 178 21.82 6.03 15.39
CA ILE A 178 22.72 6.38 14.29
C ILE A 178 23.98 7.00 14.90
N ILE A 179 25.15 6.51 14.49
CA ILE A 179 26.44 7.01 14.96
C ILE A 179 26.85 8.17 14.07
N VAL A 180 27.08 9.32 14.68
CA VAL A 180 27.52 10.55 14.03
C VAL A 180 28.93 10.88 14.50
N ASP A 181 29.83 11.24 13.58
CA ASP A 181 31.19 11.68 13.91
C ASP A 181 31.25 13.16 14.31
N SER A 182 32.45 13.64 14.66
CA SER A 182 32.66 15.04 15.07
C SER A 182 32.37 16.07 13.97
N THR A 183 32.22 15.64 12.71
CA THR A 183 31.86 16.51 11.58
C THR A 183 30.36 16.58 11.33
N GLY A 184 29.56 15.85 12.12
CA GLY A 184 28.11 15.74 11.90
C GLY A 184 27.73 14.70 10.85
N ARG A 185 28.66 13.83 10.42
CA ARG A 185 28.40 12.80 9.41
C ARG A 185 27.92 11.50 10.04
N ALA A 186 26.90 10.88 9.47
CA ALA A 186 26.50 9.51 9.82
C ALA A 186 27.54 8.50 9.31
N VAL A 187 28.14 7.75 10.23
CA VAL A 187 29.26 6.83 10.00
C VAL A 187 28.99 5.40 10.48
N GLY A 188 27.78 5.14 10.99
CA GLY A 188 27.44 3.83 11.51
C GLY A 188 26.10 3.78 12.22
N VAL A 189 25.82 2.62 12.79
CA VAL A 189 24.67 2.38 13.66
C VAL A 189 25.08 1.51 14.85
N GLN A 190 24.36 1.67 15.95
CA GLN A 190 24.46 0.77 17.11
C GLN A 190 23.08 0.38 17.62
N GLY A 191 23.03 -0.72 18.36
CA GLY A 191 21.81 -1.21 18.98
C GLY A 191 22.01 -2.58 19.62
N VAL A 192 20.96 -3.40 19.59
CA VAL A 192 20.94 -4.70 20.24
C VAL A 192 20.80 -5.86 19.26
N VAL A 193 21.45 -6.97 19.59
CA VAL A 193 21.21 -8.27 18.97
C VAL A 193 20.05 -8.91 19.70
N LEU A 194 19.01 -9.27 18.97
CA LEU A 194 17.83 -9.97 19.49
C LEU A 194 18.09 -11.48 19.45
N GLU A 195 17.44 -12.22 20.36
CA GLU A 195 17.51 -13.67 20.32
C GLU A 195 17.02 -14.24 18.97
N PRO A 196 17.57 -15.38 18.51
CA PRO A 196 17.10 -16.07 17.32
C PRO A 196 15.60 -16.34 17.38
N SER A 197 14.91 -16.23 16.24
CA SER A 197 13.48 -16.49 16.17
C SER A 197 13.13 -17.30 14.95
N GLN A 198 12.34 -18.36 15.16
CA GLN A 198 11.71 -19.18 14.11
C GLN A 198 10.26 -18.75 13.83
N ALA A 199 9.86 -17.55 14.27
CA ALA A 199 8.53 -17.02 13.98
C ALA A 199 8.29 -16.99 12.48
N GLU A 200 7.06 -17.33 12.07
CA GLU A 200 6.66 -17.27 10.67
C GLU A 200 6.76 -15.84 10.14
N ARG A 201 6.85 -15.71 8.80
CA ARG A 201 6.90 -14.41 8.14
C ARG A 201 5.69 -13.57 8.56
N GLY A 202 5.93 -12.31 8.91
CA GLY A 202 4.90 -11.35 9.31
C GLY A 202 4.43 -11.47 10.76
N ALA A 203 4.57 -12.64 11.38
CA ALA A 203 4.20 -12.85 12.77
C ALA A 203 5.15 -12.08 13.72
N PRO A 204 4.68 -11.67 14.91
CA PRO A 204 5.55 -11.07 15.92
C PRO A 204 6.70 -12.00 16.27
N SER A 205 7.92 -11.46 16.25
CA SER A 205 9.13 -12.14 16.70
C SER A 205 9.64 -11.53 18.01
N SER A 206 10.46 -12.28 18.75
CA SER A 206 10.96 -11.82 20.06
C SER A 206 11.69 -10.48 19.99
N ARG A 207 11.61 -9.71 21.08
CA ARG A 207 12.32 -8.44 21.30
C ARG A 207 13.30 -8.52 22.47
N VAL A 208 13.62 -9.72 22.95
CA VAL A 208 14.61 -9.94 24.01
C VAL A 208 16.01 -9.70 23.44
N ALA A 209 16.71 -8.72 24.02
CA ALA A 209 18.10 -8.41 23.69
C ALA A 209 19.06 -9.40 24.37
N ILE A 210 20.02 -9.93 23.63
CA ILE A 210 21.03 -10.89 24.10
C ILE A 210 22.47 -10.36 23.98
N ASP A 211 22.69 -9.33 23.16
CA ASP A 211 23.99 -8.69 23.00
C ASP A 211 23.82 -7.25 22.47
N LYS A 212 24.92 -6.50 22.38
CA LYS A 212 25.00 -5.19 21.75
C LYS A 212 25.85 -5.26 20.49
N PHE A 213 25.59 -4.36 19.54
CA PHE A 213 26.43 -4.24 18.36
C PHE A 213 26.71 -2.76 18.03
N GLU A 214 27.86 -2.55 17.40
CA GLU A 214 28.24 -1.32 16.71
C GLU A 214 28.76 -1.71 15.32
N ILE A 215 28.23 -1.08 14.27
CA ILE A 215 28.67 -1.31 12.89
C ILE A 215 28.97 0.06 12.26
N ARG A 216 30.19 0.21 11.74
CA ARG A 216 30.63 1.40 11.01
C ARG A 216 30.71 1.14 9.51
N GLY A 217 30.47 2.18 8.74
CA GLY A 217 30.41 2.13 7.29
C GLY A 217 30.58 3.50 6.64
N SER A 218 30.65 3.50 5.32
CA SER A 218 30.81 4.73 4.53
C SER A 218 29.57 5.62 4.59
N ALA A 219 28.37 5.04 4.71
CA ALA A 219 27.09 5.74 4.84
C ALA A 219 26.01 4.83 5.43
N VAL A 220 24.92 5.42 5.90
CA VAL A 220 23.72 4.74 6.40
C VAL A 220 22.53 5.07 5.52
N LEU A 221 21.85 4.04 4.99
CA LEU A 221 20.59 4.15 4.25
C LEU A 221 19.45 3.56 5.08
N ILE A 222 18.45 4.37 5.41
CA ILE A 222 17.24 3.96 6.11
C ILE A 222 16.19 3.48 5.10
N ALA A 223 15.87 2.19 5.14
CA ALA A 223 14.88 1.52 4.29
C ALA A 223 13.89 0.68 5.12
N SER A 224 13.51 1.22 6.28
CA SER A 224 12.83 0.51 7.39
C SER A 224 11.30 0.43 7.30
N GLY A 225 10.68 1.07 6.30
CA GLY A 225 9.23 1.15 6.20
C GLY A 225 8.62 2.33 6.95
N GLY A 226 7.28 2.36 7.04
CA GLY A 226 6.52 3.44 7.66
C GLY A 226 5.94 3.05 9.02
N ILE A 227 4.89 3.76 9.42
CA ILE A 227 4.27 3.62 10.76
C ILE A 227 3.04 2.70 10.79
N GLY A 228 2.64 2.10 9.67
CA GLY A 228 1.33 1.47 9.51
C GLY A 228 1.00 0.33 10.50
N GLY A 229 2.03 -0.33 11.06
CA GLY A 229 1.89 -1.40 12.05
C GLY A 229 1.81 -0.89 13.49
N ASN A 230 2.06 0.41 13.70
CA ASN A 230 2.04 1.08 15.00
C ASN A 230 0.82 1.99 15.10
N VAL A 231 -0.29 1.44 15.60
CA VAL A 231 -1.57 2.16 15.74
C VAL A 231 -1.41 3.43 16.59
N GLU A 232 -0.59 3.41 17.64
CA GLU A 232 -0.34 4.59 18.47
C GLU A 232 0.41 5.69 17.71
N ALA A 233 1.37 5.33 16.86
CA ALA A 233 2.01 6.29 15.96
C ALA A 233 1.03 6.86 14.93
N VAL A 234 0.15 6.02 14.36
CA VAL A 234 -0.93 6.47 13.45
C VAL A 234 -1.85 7.46 14.16
N LYS A 235 -2.34 7.13 15.36
CA LYS A 235 -3.22 7.99 16.16
C LYS A 235 -2.57 9.32 16.51
N ARG A 236 -1.29 9.32 16.91
CA ARG A 236 -0.54 10.55 17.21
C ARG A 236 -0.38 11.49 16.01
N ASN A 237 -0.37 10.96 14.79
CA ASN A 237 -0.25 11.75 13.57
C ASN A 237 -1.60 11.97 12.86
N TRP A 238 -2.72 11.58 13.46
CA TRP A 238 -4.03 11.65 12.81
C TRP A 238 -4.50 13.10 12.62
N PRO A 239 -4.77 13.54 11.37
CA PRO A 239 -5.14 14.93 11.10
C PRO A 239 -6.64 15.17 11.33
N ILE A 240 -7.03 15.41 12.59
CA ILE A 240 -8.43 15.65 12.96
C ILE A 240 -9.08 16.77 12.15
N ASP A 241 -8.36 17.88 11.92
CA ASP A 241 -8.87 19.04 11.18
C ASP A 241 -9.23 18.71 9.73
N ARG A 242 -8.66 17.63 9.17
CA ARG A 242 -8.87 17.20 7.78
C ARG A 242 -9.80 16.01 7.66
N LEU A 243 -9.71 15.04 8.58
CA LEU A 243 -10.40 13.76 8.45
C LEU A 243 -11.68 13.65 9.27
N GLY A 244 -11.81 14.35 10.40
CA GLY A 244 -13.03 14.27 11.20
C GLY A 244 -12.84 14.70 12.66
N PRO A 245 -13.95 14.82 13.41
CA PRO A 245 -13.97 15.47 14.72
C PRO A 245 -13.19 14.74 15.81
N LYS A 246 -12.82 13.47 15.59
CA LYS A 246 -12.02 12.67 16.54
C LYS A 246 -11.11 11.68 15.80
N VAL A 247 -10.10 11.21 16.52
CA VAL A 247 -9.27 10.08 16.08
C VAL A 247 -10.10 8.79 16.17
N PRO A 248 -10.11 7.93 15.13
CA PRO A 248 -10.81 6.65 15.20
C PRO A 248 -10.33 5.77 16.36
N GLU A 249 -11.25 5.03 16.95
CA GLU A 249 -10.98 4.20 18.12
C GLU A 249 -10.46 2.83 17.69
N SER A 250 -11.09 2.27 16.66
CA SER A 250 -10.85 0.94 16.11
C SER A 250 -10.14 0.99 14.76
N PHE A 251 -9.16 0.10 14.58
CA PHE A 251 -8.48 -0.14 13.31
C PHE A 251 -8.26 -1.64 13.10
N VAL A 252 -8.25 -2.06 11.84
CA VAL A 252 -7.55 -3.29 11.43
C VAL A 252 -6.20 -2.92 10.82
N VAL A 253 -5.20 -3.78 10.95
CA VAL A 253 -3.80 -3.48 10.63
C VAL A 253 -3.36 -4.23 9.39
N GLY A 254 -3.11 -3.51 8.29
CA GLY A 254 -2.80 -4.10 6.98
C GLY A 254 -1.32 -4.41 6.72
N VAL A 255 -0.47 -4.32 7.74
CA VAL A 255 0.97 -4.57 7.64
C VAL A 255 1.49 -5.36 8.84
N PRO A 256 2.59 -6.12 8.68
CA PRO A 256 3.23 -6.79 9.81
C PRO A 256 3.59 -5.86 10.97
N ALA A 257 3.62 -6.42 12.18
CA ALA A 257 3.91 -5.67 13.42
C ALA A 257 5.27 -4.97 13.43
N HIS A 258 6.24 -5.46 12.65
CA HIS A 258 7.58 -4.87 12.54
C HIS A 258 7.63 -3.60 11.66
N VAL A 259 6.52 -3.20 11.04
CA VAL A 259 6.39 -1.92 10.30
C VAL A 259 5.98 -0.82 11.30
N ASP A 260 6.89 -0.52 12.22
CA ASP A 260 6.62 0.26 13.43
C ASP A 260 7.06 1.74 13.36
N GLY A 261 7.80 2.11 12.30
CA GLY A 261 8.33 3.44 12.08
C GLY A 261 9.50 3.85 12.98
N ARG A 262 10.09 2.92 13.75
CA ARG A 262 11.12 3.22 14.77
C ARG A 262 12.25 4.10 14.25
N MET A 263 12.78 3.77 13.07
CA MET A 263 13.92 4.49 12.49
C MET A 263 13.59 5.94 12.08
N VAL A 264 12.33 6.29 11.84
CA VAL A 264 11.95 7.69 11.56
C VAL A 264 12.19 8.54 12.80
N GLN A 265 11.82 8.04 13.98
CA GLN A 265 12.06 8.74 15.24
C GLN A 265 13.55 8.78 15.58
N ILE A 266 14.29 7.67 15.44
CA ILE A 266 15.74 7.63 15.68
C ILE A 266 16.47 8.65 14.80
N ALA A 267 16.12 8.71 13.51
CA ALA A 267 16.72 9.68 12.60
C ALA A 267 16.40 11.13 13.00
N LYS A 268 15.15 11.40 13.37
CA LYS A 268 14.73 12.72 13.85
C LYS A 268 15.50 13.14 15.11
N ASP A 269 15.64 12.23 16.07
CA ASP A 269 16.40 12.46 17.31
C ASP A 269 17.90 12.69 17.03
N THR A 270 18.40 12.21 15.90
CA THR A 270 19.78 12.44 15.42
C THR A 270 19.93 13.75 14.64
N GLY A 271 18.83 14.48 14.37
CA GLY A 271 18.84 15.78 13.68
C GLY A 271 18.33 15.75 12.23
N ALA A 272 17.79 14.63 11.76
CA ALA A 272 17.12 14.56 10.47
C ALA A 272 15.78 15.32 10.48
N ASN A 273 15.42 15.90 9.34
CA ASN A 273 14.12 16.53 9.16
C ASN A 273 13.05 15.51 8.75
N THR A 274 11.84 15.70 9.26
CA THR A 274 10.64 14.94 8.88
C THR A 274 9.56 15.91 8.45
N VAL A 275 8.89 15.64 7.33
CA VAL A 275 7.82 16.49 6.81
C VAL A 275 6.57 15.67 6.53
N ASN A 276 5.41 16.35 6.54
CA ASN A 276 4.12 15.81 6.14
C ASN A 276 3.66 14.54 6.89
N MET A 277 4.07 14.36 8.14
CA MET A 277 3.72 13.17 8.94
C MET A 277 2.21 12.97 9.12
N ASP A 278 1.43 14.05 9.00
CA ASP A 278 -0.04 14.06 9.00
C ASP A 278 -0.68 13.52 7.71
N ARG A 279 0.12 13.27 6.67
CA ARG A 279 -0.33 12.69 5.40
C ARG A 279 -0.18 11.17 5.48
N MET A 280 -1.30 10.48 5.49
CA MET A 280 -1.40 9.02 5.59
C MET A 280 -2.42 8.47 4.60
N TRP A 281 -2.25 7.21 4.22
CA TRP A 281 -3.14 6.50 3.31
C TRP A 281 -3.68 5.25 4.01
N HIS A 282 -4.96 5.33 4.39
CA HIS A 282 -5.70 4.28 5.05
C HIS A 282 -6.88 3.87 4.19
N TYR A 283 -7.10 2.57 4.08
CA TYR A 283 -8.21 2.05 3.30
C TYR A 283 -9.47 1.98 4.15
N THR A 284 -10.61 2.12 3.49
CA THR A 284 -11.93 2.14 4.14
C THR A 284 -12.68 0.83 3.98
N GLU A 285 -12.19 -0.06 3.11
CA GLU A 285 -12.75 -1.39 2.85
C GLU A 285 -12.00 -2.49 3.61
N GLY A 286 -11.71 -2.27 4.90
CA GLY A 286 -10.96 -3.19 5.74
C GLY A 286 -11.82 -4.30 6.37
N LEU A 287 -11.30 -5.53 6.37
CA LEU A 287 -11.86 -6.68 7.08
C LEU A 287 -10.91 -7.13 8.17
N ALA A 288 -11.43 -7.56 9.31
CA ALA A 288 -10.63 -8.34 10.24
C ALA A 288 -10.36 -9.74 9.63
N ASN A 289 -9.09 -10.11 9.53
CA ASN A 289 -8.73 -11.42 9.02
C ASN A 289 -9.24 -12.53 9.95
N TRP A 290 -9.88 -13.55 9.39
CA TRP A 290 -10.37 -14.70 10.14
C TRP A 290 -9.22 -15.64 10.56
N ASP A 291 -8.10 -15.61 9.83
CA ASP A 291 -6.87 -16.35 10.12
C ASP A 291 -5.67 -15.37 10.20
N PRO A 292 -5.52 -14.66 11.35
CA PRO A 292 -4.56 -13.58 11.47
C PRO A 292 -3.11 -14.08 11.61
N ILE A 293 -2.18 -13.40 10.94
CA ILE A 293 -0.73 -13.68 11.00
C ILE A 293 -0.06 -12.75 12.01
N TRP A 294 -0.56 -11.50 12.11
CA TRP A 294 -0.10 -10.50 13.07
C TRP A 294 -1.27 -9.93 13.87
N PRO A 295 -1.01 -9.22 14.99
CA PRO A 295 -2.05 -8.62 15.81
C PRO A 295 -2.95 -7.68 15.00
N ALA A 296 -4.26 -7.84 15.18
CA ALA A 296 -5.29 -7.09 14.45
C ALA A 296 -5.17 -7.15 12.92
N HIS A 297 -4.64 -8.26 12.36
CA HIS A 297 -4.44 -8.44 10.91
C HIS A 297 -5.70 -8.06 10.11
N GLY A 298 -5.56 -7.02 9.29
CA GLY A 298 -6.58 -6.52 8.40
C GLY A 298 -6.31 -6.87 6.94
N ILE A 299 -7.37 -7.21 6.20
CA ILE A 299 -7.34 -7.43 4.75
C ILE A 299 -8.19 -6.35 4.08
N ARG A 300 -7.66 -5.69 3.05
CA ARG A 300 -8.45 -4.76 2.23
C ARG A 300 -9.24 -5.53 1.19
N VAL A 301 -10.52 -5.22 1.05
CA VAL A 301 -11.30 -5.60 -0.14
C VAL A 301 -10.94 -4.67 -1.29
N ILE A 302 -10.72 -5.22 -2.48
CA ILE A 302 -10.63 -4.50 -3.74
C ILE A 302 -11.98 -4.67 -4.44
N PRO A 303 -12.95 -3.78 -4.15
CA PRO A 303 -14.31 -3.96 -4.61
C PRO A 303 -14.44 -3.64 -6.11
N GLY A 304 -15.54 -4.10 -6.70
CA GLY A 304 -16.12 -3.44 -7.86
C GLY A 304 -17.21 -2.45 -7.40
N PRO A 305 -17.74 -1.64 -8.32
CA PRO A 305 -18.60 -0.52 -7.98
C PRO A 305 -20.03 -0.91 -7.54
N SER A 306 -20.40 -2.20 -7.55
CA SER A 306 -21.81 -2.61 -7.49
C SER A 306 -22.42 -2.59 -6.09
N SER A 307 -21.64 -2.85 -5.03
CA SER A 307 -22.14 -2.88 -3.64
C SER A 307 -22.71 -1.53 -3.23
N ILE A 308 -23.85 -1.52 -2.53
CA ILE A 308 -24.36 -0.30 -1.90
C ILE A 308 -23.49 -0.01 -0.68
N TRP A 309 -22.95 1.21 -0.59
CA TRP A 309 -22.11 1.63 0.53
C TRP A 309 -22.89 2.59 1.42
N LEU A 310 -23.15 2.17 2.65
CA LEU A 310 -23.77 2.99 3.68
C LEU A 310 -22.74 3.40 4.74
N ASP A 311 -22.90 4.57 5.32
CA ASP A 311 -22.16 4.96 6.53
C ASP A 311 -22.67 4.18 7.75
N ALA A 312 -22.06 4.38 8.91
CA ALA A 312 -22.47 3.70 10.14
C ALA A 312 -23.94 3.94 10.52
N THR A 313 -24.56 5.03 10.07
CA THR A 313 -25.95 5.43 10.36
C THR A 313 -26.97 4.81 9.39
N GLY A 314 -26.50 4.08 8.37
CA GLY A 314 -27.35 3.46 7.35
C GLY A 314 -27.69 4.39 6.18
N LYS A 315 -27.05 5.57 6.10
CA LYS A 315 -27.23 6.49 4.98
C LYS A 315 -26.23 6.14 3.88
N ARG A 316 -26.67 6.12 2.62
CA ARG A 316 -25.77 5.88 1.49
C ARG A 316 -24.75 7.00 1.36
N LEU A 317 -23.51 6.61 1.10
CA LEU A 317 -22.43 7.55 0.82
C LEU A 317 -22.78 8.41 -0.42
N PRO A 318 -22.48 9.72 -0.40
CA PRO A 318 -22.81 10.61 -1.50
C PRO A 318 -22.00 10.26 -2.75
N ALA A 319 -22.54 10.57 -3.93
CA ALA A 319 -21.75 10.49 -5.16
C ALA A 319 -20.54 11.45 -5.06
N PHE A 320 -19.31 11.06 -5.40
CA PHE A 320 -18.87 9.82 -6.06
C PHE A 320 -18.13 8.85 -5.12
N LEU A 321 -18.51 8.78 -3.83
CA LEU A 321 -17.91 7.91 -2.81
C LEU A 321 -18.47 6.48 -2.91
N PHE A 322 -18.29 5.87 -4.08
CA PHE A 322 -18.66 4.49 -4.35
C PHE A 322 -17.47 3.54 -4.12
N PRO A 323 -17.72 2.24 -3.94
CA PRO A 323 -16.64 1.27 -3.75
C PRO A 323 -15.58 1.36 -4.86
N GLY A 324 -14.30 1.48 -4.48
CA GLY A 324 -13.19 1.56 -5.42
C GLY A 324 -13.07 2.89 -6.20
N CYS A 325 -13.59 4.00 -5.67
CA CYS A 325 -13.51 5.33 -6.29
C CYS A 325 -12.45 6.23 -5.66
N ASP A 326 -12.76 6.86 -4.53
CA ASP A 326 -11.88 7.83 -3.85
C ASP A 326 -11.74 7.46 -2.37
N THR A 327 -10.65 6.76 -2.04
CA THR A 327 -10.41 6.24 -0.68
C THR A 327 -10.32 7.36 0.34
N LEU A 328 -9.59 8.45 0.07
CA LEU A 328 -9.36 9.48 1.09
C LEU A 328 -10.62 10.32 1.34
N SER A 329 -11.36 10.66 0.28
CA SER A 329 -12.65 11.35 0.44
C SER A 329 -13.67 10.47 1.15
N THR A 330 -13.65 9.15 0.90
CA THR A 330 -14.47 8.18 1.63
C THR A 330 -14.08 8.09 3.11
N LEU A 331 -12.78 8.04 3.40
CA LEU A 331 -12.26 8.04 4.77
C LEU A 331 -12.72 9.27 5.54
N ARG A 332 -12.61 10.45 4.91
CA ARG A 332 -13.08 11.72 5.48
C ARG A 332 -14.58 11.68 5.76
N HIS A 333 -15.38 11.17 4.81
CA HIS A 333 -16.83 11.09 5.00
C HIS A 333 -17.19 10.18 6.17
N ILE A 334 -16.62 8.97 6.23
CA ILE A 334 -16.85 8.02 7.33
C ILE A 334 -16.48 8.66 8.67
N CYS A 335 -15.27 9.20 8.79
CA CYS A 335 -14.81 9.80 10.04
C CYS A 335 -15.64 11.03 10.44
N ALA A 336 -16.14 11.83 9.49
CA ALA A 336 -17.00 12.97 9.76
C ALA A 336 -18.36 12.59 10.38
N THR A 337 -18.82 11.34 10.21
CA THR A 337 -20.02 10.84 10.91
C THR A 337 -19.79 10.60 12.41
N GLY A 338 -18.54 10.66 12.88
CA GLY A 338 -18.17 10.32 14.25
C GLY A 338 -17.92 8.82 14.48
N TYR A 339 -18.04 7.99 13.45
CA TYR A 339 -17.81 6.54 13.50
C TYR A 339 -16.59 6.12 12.68
N ASP A 340 -16.08 4.90 12.93
CA ASP A 340 -14.88 4.33 12.31
C ASP A 340 -15.17 3.04 11.50
N TYR A 341 -16.42 2.90 11.05
CA TYR A 341 -16.84 1.81 10.19
C TYR A 341 -17.96 2.25 9.25
N SER A 342 -18.24 1.40 8.26
CA SER A 342 -19.30 1.57 7.27
C SER A 342 -19.86 0.21 6.86
N TRP A 343 -20.85 0.17 5.97
CA TRP A 343 -21.50 -1.05 5.52
C TRP A 343 -21.47 -1.19 4.02
N PHE A 344 -21.00 -2.33 3.53
CA PHE A 344 -21.42 -2.80 2.21
C PHE A 344 -22.70 -3.63 2.35
N ILE A 345 -23.65 -3.39 1.45
CA ILE A 345 -24.78 -4.28 1.19
C ILE A 345 -24.67 -4.77 -0.26
N LEU A 346 -24.68 -6.07 -0.44
CA LEU A 346 -24.51 -6.75 -1.72
C LEU A 346 -25.20 -8.12 -1.71
N ASP A 347 -24.99 -8.89 -2.78
CA ASP A 347 -25.55 -10.22 -2.98
C ASP A 347 -24.47 -11.20 -3.49
N ARG A 348 -24.87 -12.45 -3.73
CA ARG A 348 -23.99 -13.52 -4.22
C ARG A 348 -23.36 -13.20 -5.57
N GLU A 349 -24.11 -12.60 -6.50
CA GLU A 349 -23.62 -12.31 -7.85
C GLU A 349 -22.55 -11.20 -7.82
N ILE A 350 -22.70 -10.21 -6.94
CA ILE A 350 -21.68 -9.18 -6.71
C ILE A 350 -20.47 -9.77 -6.01
N ILE A 351 -20.63 -10.41 -4.85
CA ILE A 351 -19.47 -10.85 -4.05
C ILE A 351 -18.59 -11.85 -4.81
N SER A 352 -19.22 -12.72 -5.62
CA SER A 352 -18.50 -13.76 -6.37
C SER A 352 -17.57 -13.21 -7.45
N ARG A 353 -17.78 -11.97 -7.90
CA ARG A 353 -17.02 -11.34 -8.99
C ARG A 353 -16.20 -10.15 -8.52
N GLU A 354 -16.77 -9.34 -7.65
CA GLU A 354 -16.28 -8.00 -7.30
C GLU A 354 -15.52 -7.95 -5.99
N PHE A 355 -15.57 -8.99 -5.15
CA PHE A 355 -14.85 -9.05 -3.88
C PHE A 355 -13.49 -9.72 -4.06
N SER A 356 -12.50 -8.97 -4.50
CA SER A 356 -11.10 -9.45 -4.47
C SER A 356 -10.46 -9.07 -3.14
N LEU A 357 -9.72 -9.98 -2.53
CA LEU A 357 -9.01 -9.70 -1.27
C LEU A 357 -7.57 -9.28 -1.59
N SER A 358 -7.11 -8.19 -0.98
CA SER A 358 -5.71 -7.78 -1.05
C SER A 358 -4.82 -8.77 -0.31
N GLY A 359 -3.53 -8.80 -0.63
CA GLY A 359 -2.59 -9.71 0.01
C GLY A 359 -2.15 -10.80 -0.96
N SER A 360 -0.85 -11.11 -0.97
CA SER A 360 -0.32 -12.23 -1.75
C SER A 360 -0.86 -13.58 -1.28
N GLU A 361 -1.06 -13.71 0.02
CA GLU A 361 -1.59 -14.88 0.72
C GLU A 361 -3.06 -15.15 0.38
N GLN A 362 -3.83 -14.11 0.06
CA GLN A 362 -5.23 -14.24 -0.36
C GLN A 362 -5.39 -14.56 -1.86
N ASN A 363 -4.29 -14.61 -2.62
CA ASN A 363 -4.32 -14.83 -4.08
C ASN A 363 -3.37 -15.96 -4.51
N PRO A 364 -3.53 -17.19 -3.96
CA PRO A 364 -2.59 -18.28 -4.18
C PRO A 364 -2.40 -18.65 -5.65
N ASP A 365 -3.42 -18.49 -6.47
CA ASP A 365 -3.38 -18.73 -7.91
C ASP A 365 -2.42 -17.78 -8.66
N ILE A 366 -2.40 -16.51 -8.30
CA ILE A 366 -1.51 -15.50 -8.92
C ILE A 366 -0.13 -15.59 -8.27
N THR A 367 -0.07 -15.71 -6.94
CA THR A 367 1.17 -15.81 -6.16
C THR A 367 2.00 -17.01 -6.56
N ASN A 368 1.37 -18.19 -6.69
CA ASN A 368 2.05 -19.42 -7.09
C ASN A 368 2.16 -19.57 -8.61
N LYS A 369 1.74 -18.55 -9.39
CA LYS A 369 1.78 -18.56 -10.85
C LYS A 369 1.05 -19.77 -11.47
N SER A 370 -0.08 -20.16 -10.87
CA SER A 370 -0.84 -21.34 -11.27
C SER A 370 -1.96 -20.98 -12.25
N HIS A 371 -1.73 -21.26 -13.53
CA HIS A 371 -2.76 -21.10 -14.56
C HIS A 371 -4.00 -21.98 -14.31
N ILE A 372 -3.82 -23.17 -13.72
CA ILE A 372 -4.91 -24.09 -13.38
C ILE A 372 -5.81 -23.46 -12.31
N GLN A 373 -5.23 -22.98 -11.20
CA GLN A 373 -6.00 -22.34 -10.13
C GLN A 373 -6.68 -21.05 -10.61
N LEU A 374 -6.04 -20.30 -11.52
CA LEU A 374 -6.64 -19.12 -12.14
C LEU A 374 -7.88 -19.49 -12.99
N LEU A 375 -7.81 -20.58 -13.77
CA LEU A 375 -8.95 -21.08 -14.54
C LEU A 375 -10.11 -21.54 -13.64
N HIS A 376 -9.82 -22.12 -12.47
CA HIS A 376 -10.85 -22.50 -11.51
C HIS A 376 -11.74 -21.33 -11.06
N ARG A 377 -11.22 -20.10 -11.02
CA ARG A 377 -12.02 -18.89 -10.69
C ARG A 377 -13.22 -18.70 -11.62
N LEU A 378 -13.15 -19.19 -12.87
CA LEU A 378 -14.24 -19.05 -13.85
C LEU A 378 -15.42 -19.98 -13.57
N PHE A 379 -15.23 -21.02 -12.76
CA PHE A 379 -16.25 -22.05 -12.49
C PHE A 379 -16.90 -21.91 -11.10
N THR A 380 -16.39 -21.04 -10.24
CA THR A 380 -16.94 -20.84 -8.89
C THR A 380 -18.12 -19.87 -8.90
N ARG A 381 -19.29 -20.31 -8.41
CA ARG A 381 -20.48 -19.46 -8.23
C ARG A 381 -20.43 -18.54 -7.01
N TRP A 382 -19.54 -18.81 -6.07
CA TRP A 382 -19.43 -18.11 -4.78
C TRP A 382 -18.12 -17.32 -4.63
N GLY A 383 -17.45 -17.05 -5.75
CA GLY A 383 -16.13 -16.40 -5.75
C GLY A 383 -15.01 -17.35 -5.33
N THR A 384 -13.85 -16.78 -5.06
CA THR A 384 -12.65 -17.55 -4.71
C THR A 384 -12.80 -18.23 -3.34
N TRP A 385 -12.02 -19.28 -3.10
CA TRP A 385 -12.02 -19.95 -1.80
C TRP A 385 -11.77 -18.99 -0.62
N PRO A 386 -10.81 -18.04 -0.69
CA PRO A 386 -10.65 -17.03 0.36
C PRO A 386 -11.92 -16.21 0.65
N VAL A 387 -12.63 -15.76 -0.39
CA VAL A 387 -13.89 -15.02 -0.21
C VAL A 387 -14.93 -15.87 0.51
N GLN A 388 -15.08 -17.14 0.11
CA GLN A 388 -15.98 -18.08 0.77
C GLN A 388 -15.59 -18.33 2.24
N ALA A 389 -14.29 -18.41 2.54
CA ALA A 389 -13.80 -18.54 3.91
C ALA A 389 -14.16 -17.31 4.76
N PHE A 390 -14.01 -16.09 4.22
CA PHE A 390 -14.44 -14.87 4.89
C PHE A 390 -15.95 -14.81 5.10
N MET A 391 -16.76 -15.22 4.12
CA MET A 391 -18.22 -15.30 4.30
C MET A 391 -18.63 -16.27 5.44
N LYS A 392 -17.84 -17.33 5.64
CA LYS A 392 -18.13 -18.38 6.63
C LYS A 392 -17.59 -18.08 8.02
N HIS A 393 -16.40 -17.48 8.10
CA HIS A 393 -15.63 -17.34 9.33
C HIS A 393 -15.36 -15.89 9.73
N GLY A 394 -15.54 -14.94 8.80
CA GLY A 394 -15.26 -13.53 9.03
C GLY A 394 -16.31 -12.91 9.94
N LYS A 395 -15.88 -12.37 11.08
CA LYS A 395 -16.76 -11.72 12.06
C LYS A 395 -17.50 -10.48 11.55
N ASP A 396 -17.04 -9.90 10.44
CA ASP A 396 -17.64 -8.70 9.85
C ASP A 396 -18.73 -9.02 8.82
N PHE A 397 -18.97 -10.31 8.51
CA PHE A 397 -19.93 -10.76 7.49
C PHE A 397 -21.26 -11.17 8.12
N ILE A 398 -22.34 -10.76 7.46
CA ILE A 398 -23.71 -11.19 7.71
C ILE A 398 -24.25 -11.69 6.37
N VAL A 399 -24.72 -12.94 6.33
CA VAL A 399 -25.25 -13.58 5.11
C VAL A 399 -26.64 -14.11 5.44
N GLU A 400 -27.67 -13.56 4.81
CA GLU A 400 -29.07 -13.83 5.13
C GLU A 400 -29.92 -13.89 3.85
N ASP A 401 -31.02 -14.64 3.88
CA ASP A 401 -31.90 -14.81 2.70
C ASP A 401 -32.87 -13.63 2.51
N ASP A 402 -33.04 -12.78 3.52
CA ASP A 402 -33.96 -11.65 3.50
C ASP A 402 -33.37 -10.40 4.18
N LEU A 403 -33.93 -9.24 3.84
CA LEU A 403 -33.42 -7.94 4.29
C LEU A 403 -33.67 -7.68 5.78
N GLU A 404 -34.73 -8.24 6.36
CA GLU A 404 -35.07 -8.03 7.78
C GLU A 404 -34.06 -8.73 8.67
N SER A 405 -33.76 -10.00 8.37
CA SER A 405 -32.71 -10.78 9.02
C SER A 405 -31.33 -10.12 8.82
N LEU A 406 -31.05 -9.61 7.61
CA LEU A 406 -29.81 -8.90 7.31
C LEU A 406 -29.61 -7.65 8.19
N VAL A 407 -30.62 -6.77 8.25
CA VAL A 407 -30.56 -5.54 9.05
C VAL A 407 -30.53 -5.84 10.54
N ALA A 408 -31.22 -6.90 11.00
CA ALA A 408 -31.09 -7.37 12.37
C ALA A 408 -29.64 -7.79 12.69
N GLY A 409 -28.96 -8.49 11.77
CA GLY A 409 -27.54 -8.81 11.88
C GLY A 409 -26.63 -7.57 11.90
N MET A 410 -26.89 -6.59 11.05
CA MET A 410 -26.15 -5.32 11.03
C MET A 410 -26.30 -4.59 12.37
N ASN A 411 -27.50 -4.55 12.95
CA ASN A 411 -27.76 -3.94 14.25
C ASN A 411 -27.04 -4.66 15.41
N ARG A 412 -26.95 -6.00 15.38
CA ARG A 412 -26.15 -6.76 16.34
C ARG A 412 -24.68 -6.33 16.30
N LEU A 413 -24.07 -6.30 15.10
CA LEU A 413 -22.68 -5.90 14.93
C LEU A 413 -22.44 -4.40 15.20
N ALA A 414 -23.40 -3.53 14.91
CA ALA A 414 -23.31 -2.10 15.25
C ALA A 414 -23.23 -1.90 16.77
N SER A 415 -24.03 -2.65 17.54
CA SER A 415 -24.06 -2.54 19.00
C SER A 415 -22.75 -2.92 19.69
N GLU A 416 -21.89 -3.73 19.05
CA GLU A 416 -20.55 -4.06 19.57
C GLU A 416 -19.60 -2.85 19.66
N ARG A 417 -19.92 -1.76 18.95
CA ARG A 417 -19.12 -0.52 18.90
C ARG A 417 -19.93 0.71 19.26
N ASP A 418 -20.98 0.55 20.07
CA ASP A 418 -21.91 1.63 20.43
C ASP A 418 -22.46 2.37 19.20
N GLY A 419 -22.65 1.63 18.11
CA GLY A 419 -23.15 2.13 16.84
C GLY A 419 -24.65 2.45 16.86
N PRO A 420 -25.13 3.26 15.90
CA PRO A 420 -26.54 3.64 15.84
C PRO A 420 -27.41 2.46 15.40
N VAL A 421 -28.66 2.48 15.83
CA VAL A 421 -29.66 1.52 15.36
C VAL A 421 -30.10 1.86 13.94
N LEU A 422 -29.88 0.93 13.02
CA LEU A 422 -30.22 1.02 11.61
C LEU A 422 -31.71 0.73 11.39
N SER A 423 -32.36 1.57 10.58
CA SER A 423 -33.76 1.40 10.19
C SER A 423 -33.90 0.50 8.96
N LEU A 424 -34.62 -0.62 9.12
CA LEU A 424 -34.98 -1.52 8.02
C LEU A 424 -35.72 -0.78 6.90
N GLU A 425 -36.65 0.11 7.25
CA GLU A 425 -37.44 0.85 6.26
C GLU A 425 -36.57 1.80 5.44
N ALA A 426 -35.66 2.54 6.09
CA ALA A 426 -34.76 3.46 5.41
C ALA A 426 -33.79 2.72 4.47
N ILE A 427 -33.20 1.62 4.94
CA ILE A 427 -32.31 0.79 4.11
C ILE A 427 -33.07 0.18 2.93
N ARG A 428 -34.28 -0.35 3.16
CA ARG A 428 -35.13 -0.89 2.10
C ARG A 428 -35.44 0.16 1.04
N HIS A 429 -35.82 1.36 1.48
CA HIS A 429 -36.13 2.48 0.58
C HIS A 429 -34.92 2.87 -0.28
N GLU A 430 -33.72 2.95 0.29
CA GLU A 430 -32.50 3.24 -0.46
C GLU A 430 -32.21 2.18 -1.52
N ILE A 431 -32.26 0.89 -1.14
CA ILE A 431 -32.00 -0.22 -2.08
C ILE A 431 -33.04 -0.21 -3.20
N GLN A 432 -34.33 -0.06 -2.89
CA GLN A 432 -35.40 -0.02 -3.88
C GLN A 432 -35.28 1.18 -4.81
N THR A 433 -34.86 2.34 -4.30
CA THR A 433 -34.64 3.54 -5.11
C THR A 433 -33.53 3.32 -6.14
N ARG A 434 -32.41 2.73 -5.73
CA ARG A 434 -31.34 2.32 -6.67
C ARG A 434 -31.84 1.24 -7.64
N ASP A 435 -32.51 0.21 -7.16
CA ASP A 435 -32.96 -0.92 -7.99
C ASP A 435 -33.98 -0.49 -9.06
N ALA A 436 -34.84 0.49 -8.77
CA ALA A 436 -35.76 1.08 -9.75
C ALA A 436 -35.02 1.78 -10.91
N GLN A 437 -33.76 2.16 -10.72
CA GLN A 437 -32.92 2.77 -11.75
C GLN A 437 -32.21 1.75 -12.65
N GLN A 438 -32.32 0.43 -12.37
CA GLN A 438 -31.73 -0.64 -13.20
C GLN A 438 -32.58 -0.99 -14.43
N ASP A 439 -33.87 -0.65 -14.44
CA ASP A 439 -34.79 -1.05 -15.51
C ASP A 439 -34.68 -0.17 -16.77
N ASN A 440 -33.94 0.95 -16.71
CA ASN A 440 -33.82 1.92 -17.79
C ASN A 440 -32.35 2.15 -18.20
N LYS A 441 -32.10 2.26 -19.51
CA LYS A 441 -30.76 2.52 -20.08
C LYS A 441 -30.24 3.95 -19.90
N PHE A 442 -31.05 4.84 -19.34
CA PHE A 442 -30.76 6.27 -19.14
C PHE A 442 -30.94 6.66 -17.67
N THR A 443 -30.49 5.79 -16.76
CA THR A 443 -30.49 6.01 -15.32
C THR A 443 -29.94 7.38 -14.93
N LYS A 444 -30.41 7.95 -13.81
CA LYS A 444 -29.80 9.13 -13.17
C LYS A 444 -28.97 8.79 -11.93
N ASP A 445 -28.92 7.52 -11.52
CA ASP A 445 -28.09 7.08 -10.38
C ASP A 445 -26.63 6.97 -10.83
N ALA A 446 -25.77 7.78 -10.21
CA ALA A 446 -24.36 7.89 -10.57
C ALA A 446 -23.57 6.58 -10.34
N GLN A 447 -23.98 5.73 -9.39
CA GLN A 447 -23.35 4.43 -9.20
C GLN A 447 -23.69 3.49 -10.34
N ILE A 448 -24.94 3.49 -10.82
CA ILE A 448 -25.35 2.68 -11.98
C ILE A 448 -24.61 3.14 -13.23
N MET A 449 -24.54 4.46 -13.47
CA MET A 449 -23.74 5.00 -14.56
C MET A 449 -22.27 4.54 -14.48
N LEU A 450 -21.69 4.49 -13.27
CA LEU A 450 -20.34 4.00 -13.05
C LEU A 450 -20.19 2.50 -13.35
N ILE A 451 -21.15 1.67 -12.91
CA ILE A 451 -21.17 0.23 -13.20
C ILE A 451 -21.20 0.01 -14.71
N GLU A 452 -22.08 0.71 -15.43
CA GLU A 452 -22.17 0.61 -16.89
C GLU A 452 -20.89 1.07 -17.59
N ASN A 453 -20.33 2.20 -17.17
CA ASN A 453 -19.08 2.73 -17.72
C ASN A 453 -17.91 1.76 -17.47
N THR A 454 -17.81 1.21 -16.27
CA THR A 454 -16.82 0.20 -15.89
C THR A 454 -16.85 -0.99 -16.85
N ARG A 455 -18.04 -1.47 -17.19
CA ARG A 455 -18.24 -2.63 -18.05
C ARG A 455 -17.91 -2.37 -19.52
N LYS A 456 -17.63 -1.13 -19.93
CA LYS A 456 -17.11 -0.81 -21.27
C LYS A 456 -15.65 -1.23 -21.44
N TYR A 457 -14.87 -1.29 -20.35
CA TYR A 457 -13.49 -1.75 -20.40
C TYR A 457 -13.41 -3.28 -20.27
N GLY A 458 -12.75 -3.94 -21.22
CA GLY A 458 -12.77 -5.40 -21.37
C GLY A 458 -12.27 -6.17 -20.14
N ALA A 459 -11.19 -5.70 -19.51
CA ALA A 459 -10.64 -6.35 -18.31
C ALA A 459 -11.62 -6.25 -17.13
N ASP A 460 -12.20 -5.08 -16.88
CA ASP A 460 -13.13 -4.86 -15.77
C ASP A 460 -14.51 -5.49 -16.01
N LYS A 461 -14.98 -5.57 -17.26
CA LYS A 461 -16.26 -6.20 -17.60
C LYS A 461 -16.39 -7.63 -17.07
N ARG A 462 -15.25 -8.34 -16.96
CA ARG A 462 -15.18 -9.71 -16.43
C ARG A 462 -15.19 -9.75 -14.91
N ARG A 463 -14.65 -8.71 -14.26
CA ARG A 463 -14.58 -8.53 -12.80
C ARG A 463 -15.87 -7.96 -12.20
N VAL A 464 -16.64 -7.21 -12.96
CA VAL A 464 -17.89 -6.59 -12.49
C VAL A 464 -19.08 -7.50 -12.80
N ALA A 465 -19.98 -7.65 -11.84
CA ALA A 465 -21.24 -8.36 -11.97
C ALA A 465 -22.09 -7.75 -13.09
N LYS A 466 -22.97 -8.56 -13.67
CA LYS A 466 -23.96 -8.01 -14.60
C LYS A 466 -24.92 -7.13 -13.78
N PRO A 467 -25.28 -5.92 -14.25
CA PRO A 467 -26.23 -5.08 -13.54
C PRO A 467 -27.54 -5.83 -13.29
N HIS A 468 -28.02 -5.75 -12.06
CA HIS A 468 -29.26 -6.36 -11.60
C HIS A 468 -29.75 -5.65 -10.34
N LYS A 469 -30.98 -5.98 -9.93
CA LYS A 469 -31.59 -5.50 -8.67
C LYS A 469 -31.03 -6.30 -7.50
N ILE A 470 -30.54 -5.61 -6.47
CA ILE A 470 -29.95 -6.22 -5.26
C ILE A 470 -30.98 -7.11 -4.55
N LEU A 471 -32.25 -6.67 -4.49
CA LEU A 471 -33.32 -7.44 -3.83
C LEU A 471 -33.89 -8.59 -4.69
N SER A 472 -33.26 -8.95 -5.80
CA SER A 472 -33.69 -10.07 -6.63
C SER A 472 -33.40 -11.40 -5.92
N PRO A 473 -34.41 -12.26 -5.66
CA PRO A 473 -34.18 -13.56 -5.02
C PRO A 473 -33.21 -14.46 -5.81
N ALA A 474 -33.15 -14.32 -7.14
CA ALA A 474 -32.25 -15.10 -7.98
C ALA A 474 -30.77 -14.76 -7.77
N ALA A 475 -30.47 -13.55 -7.30
CA ALA A 475 -29.13 -13.08 -6.99
C ALA A 475 -28.71 -13.39 -5.54
N GLY A 476 -29.64 -13.82 -4.69
CA GLY A 476 -29.41 -14.08 -3.28
C GLY A 476 -28.41 -15.22 -2.98
N PRO A 477 -27.99 -15.35 -1.71
CA PRO A 477 -28.43 -14.60 -0.53
C PRO A 477 -27.96 -13.13 -0.50
N LEU A 478 -28.56 -12.32 0.38
CA LEU A 478 -28.08 -10.98 0.69
C LEU A 478 -26.89 -11.05 1.64
N ILE A 479 -26.01 -10.08 1.52
CA ILE A 479 -24.78 -10.00 2.29
C ILE A 479 -24.60 -8.57 2.78
N ALA A 480 -24.30 -8.42 4.06
CA ALA A 480 -23.84 -7.16 4.63
C ALA A 480 -22.44 -7.38 5.22
N VAL A 481 -21.56 -6.41 5.02
CA VAL A 481 -20.19 -6.48 5.52
C VAL A 481 -19.84 -5.19 6.24
N ARG A 482 -19.46 -5.31 7.52
CA ARG A 482 -18.93 -4.18 8.30
C ARG A 482 -17.52 -3.85 7.80
N MET A 483 -17.39 -2.74 7.12
CA MET A 483 -16.12 -2.23 6.58
C MET A 483 -15.41 -1.39 7.63
N ASN A 484 -14.15 -1.74 7.90
CA ASN A 484 -13.30 -1.12 8.93
C ASN A 484 -12.27 -0.18 8.30
N LEU A 485 -11.82 0.80 9.07
CA LEU A 485 -10.61 1.56 8.73
C LEU A 485 -9.37 0.65 8.86
N LEU A 486 -8.58 0.59 7.79
CA LEU A 486 -7.40 -0.26 7.70
C LEU A 486 -6.13 0.58 7.65
N THR A 487 -5.30 0.47 8.69
CA THR A 487 -3.99 1.15 8.71
C THR A 487 -3.11 0.52 7.65
N ARG A 488 -2.36 1.37 6.91
CA ARG A 488 -1.55 0.86 5.81
C ARG A 488 -0.28 1.63 5.56
N LYS A 489 -0.35 2.93 5.26
CA LYS A 489 0.84 3.68 4.81
C LYS A 489 0.93 5.07 5.40
N SER A 490 2.15 5.47 5.77
CA SER A 490 2.50 6.89 5.91
C SER A 490 2.93 7.45 4.57
N LEU A 491 2.33 8.57 4.16
CA LEU A 491 2.76 9.32 2.98
C LEU A 491 3.85 10.33 3.35
N GLY A 492 3.86 10.86 4.58
CA GLY A 492 4.98 11.62 5.12
C GLY A 492 6.19 10.76 5.51
N GLY A 493 7.31 11.42 5.80
CA GLY A 493 8.52 10.74 6.27
C GLY A 493 9.75 11.65 6.34
N LEU A 494 10.92 11.03 6.32
CA LEU A 494 12.21 11.71 6.24
C LEU A 494 12.30 12.53 4.95
N GLU A 495 12.66 13.81 5.08
CA GLU A 495 12.86 14.69 3.94
C GLU A 495 14.19 14.33 3.26
N THR A 496 14.18 14.17 1.93
CA THR A 496 15.36 13.81 1.15
C THR A 496 15.46 14.64 -0.11
N ASP A 497 16.69 14.93 -0.54
CA ASP A 497 16.93 15.35 -1.93
C ASP A 497 16.65 14.20 -2.93
N LEU A 498 16.82 14.44 -4.24
CA LEU A 498 16.59 13.46 -5.30
C LEU A 498 17.59 12.29 -5.36
N ASP A 499 18.71 12.42 -4.64
CA ASP A 499 19.70 11.36 -4.47
C ASP A 499 19.38 10.47 -3.25
N GLY A 500 18.28 10.78 -2.54
CA GLY A 500 17.84 10.07 -1.34
C GLY A 500 18.65 10.45 -0.10
N ASN A 501 19.47 11.50 -0.17
CA ASN A 501 20.22 11.98 0.98
C ASN A 501 19.29 12.79 1.89
N VAL A 502 19.28 12.44 3.16
CA VAL A 502 18.37 13.02 4.16
C VAL A 502 18.76 14.46 4.42
N LEU A 503 17.78 15.33 4.64
CA LEU A 503 18.03 16.70 5.06
C LEU A 503 18.01 16.82 6.59
N ASN A 504 18.83 17.69 7.12
CA ASN A 504 18.80 18.08 8.52
C ASN A 504 17.73 19.16 8.76
N THR A 505 17.53 19.53 10.02
CA THR A 505 16.54 20.54 10.43
C THR A 505 16.84 21.96 9.91
N ALA A 506 18.05 22.23 9.42
CA ALA A 506 18.41 23.46 8.73
C ALA A 506 18.09 23.43 7.21
N GLY A 507 17.59 22.31 6.69
CA GLY A 507 17.32 22.12 5.27
C GLY A 507 18.57 21.76 4.44
N GLU A 508 19.69 21.48 5.10
CA GLU A 508 20.95 21.09 4.47
C GLU A 508 21.08 19.57 4.39
N SER A 509 21.89 19.08 3.47
CA SER A 509 22.22 17.65 3.38
C SER A 509 22.80 17.13 4.71
N PHE A 510 22.19 16.11 5.31
CA PHE A 510 22.75 15.35 6.42
C PHE A 510 23.85 14.42 5.89
N PRO A 511 25.14 14.72 6.12
CA PRO A 511 26.22 13.99 5.46
C PRO A 511 26.20 12.51 5.85
N GLY A 512 26.16 11.62 4.85
CA GLY A 512 26.26 10.17 5.07
C GLY A 512 24.95 9.50 5.49
N LEU A 513 23.85 10.25 5.65
CA LEU A 513 22.54 9.69 5.98
C LEU A 513 21.61 9.76 4.77
N TYR A 514 21.02 8.62 4.41
CA TYR A 514 20.14 8.45 3.27
C TYR A 514 18.84 7.77 3.71
N ALA A 515 17.77 7.94 2.95
CA ALA A 515 16.51 7.23 3.17
C ALA A 515 15.83 6.85 1.84
N ALA A 516 15.11 5.74 1.85
CA ALA A 516 14.35 5.26 0.71
C ALA A 516 13.11 4.47 1.14
N GLY A 517 12.13 4.38 0.24
CA GLY A 517 10.87 3.72 0.53
C GLY A 517 10.01 4.53 1.51
N GLU A 518 9.16 3.84 2.26
CA GLU A 518 8.11 4.49 3.06
C GLU A 518 8.69 5.37 4.18
N ALA A 519 9.87 5.02 4.67
CA ALA A 519 10.61 5.82 5.66
C ALA A 519 10.87 7.27 5.17
N SER A 520 10.93 7.47 3.86
CA SER A 520 11.10 8.78 3.19
C SER A 520 9.79 9.32 2.60
N GLY A 521 8.61 8.84 3.01
CA GLY A 521 7.33 9.19 2.37
C GLY A 521 7.22 8.72 0.91
N PHE A 522 7.96 7.65 0.60
CA PHE A 522 8.31 7.18 -0.74
C PHE A 522 9.06 8.21 -1.63
N GLY A 523 9.68 9.23 -1.01
CA GLY A 523 10.73 10.10 -1.55
C GLY A 523 10.47 11.58 -1.26
N GLY A 524 11.44 12.30 -0.68
CA GLY A 524 11.28 13.73 -0.36
C GLY A 524 10.38 14.01 0.84
N GLY A 525 9.99 12.98 1.59
CA GLY A 525 9.05 13.10 2.71
C GLY A 525 7.60 13.30 2.30
N GLY A 526 7.24 12.98 1.05
CA GLY A 526 5.83 12.90 0.66
C GLY A 526 5.51 13.08 -0.81
N MET A 527 6.19 12.37 -1.71
CA MET A 527 5.99 12.49 -3.17
C MET A 527 4.54 12.35 -3.65
N HIS A 528 3.67 11.74 -2.86
CA HIS A 528 2.26 11.60 -3.17
C HIS A 528 1.42 12.83 -2.83
N GLY A 529 1.88 13.74 -1.97
CA GLY A 529 1.02 14.77 -1.40
C GLY A 529 0.00 14.17 -0.44
N TYR A 530 -1.24 14.67 -0.46
CA TYR A 530 -2.32 14.23 0.45
C TYR A 530 -2.96 12.90 0.08
N SER A 531 -3.00 12.56 -1.21
CA SER A 531 -3.61 11.35 -1.76
C SER A 531 -2.67 10.67 -2.73
N SER A 532 -2.84 9.37 -2.96
CA SER A 532 -1.96 8.62 -3.87
C SER A 532 -2.74 7.95 -4.99
N LEU A 533 -2.11 7.85 -6.16
CA LEU A 533 -2.60 7.00 -7.25
C LEU A 533 -2.18 5.54 -6.97
N GLU A 534 -3.10 4.61 -7.13
CA GLU A 534 -2.80 3.20 -6.86
C GLU A 534 -1.69 2.63 -7.77
N GLY A 535 -0.92 1.68 -7.23
CA GLY A 535 0.25 1.08 -7.91
C GLY A 535 1.55 1.88 -7.76
N THR A 536 1.49 3.08 -7.17
CA THR A 536 2.66 3.95 -6.96
C THR A 536 3.46 3.59 -5.71
N PHE A 537 2.88 2.89 -4.73
CA PHE A 537 3.59 2.57 -3.48
C PHE A 537 4.74 1.58 -3.70
N LEU A 538 4.46 0.45 -4.35
CA LEU A 538 5.48 -0.56 -4.64
C LEU A 538 6.49 -0.03 -5.66
N GLY A 539 6.00 0.67 -6.68
CA GLY A 539 6.83 1.42 -7.62
C GLY A 539 7.72 2.46 -6.93
N GLY A 540 7.20 3.16 -5.91
CA GLY A 540 7.91 4.18 -5.15
C GLY A 540 9.02 3.60 -4.29
N CYS A 541 8.82 2.42 -3.69
CA CYS A 541 9.90 1.64 -3.06
C CYS A 541 11.01 1.30 -4.06
N ILE A 542 10.64 0.83 -5.25
CA ILE A 542 11.61 0.49 -6.32
C ILE A 542 12.35 1.76 -6.75
N PHE A 543 11.63 2.83 -7.05
CA PHE A 543 12.21 4.06 -7.58
C PHE A 543 13.14 4.74 -6.58
N SER A 544 12.68 4.99 -5.35
CA SER A 544 13.53 5.62 -4.32
C SER A 544 14.73 4.74 -3.93
N GLY A 545 14.55 3.41 -3.84
CA GLY A 545 15.65 2.47 -3.62
C GLY A 545 16.65 2.46 -4.78
N TYR A 546 16.17 2.53 -6.02
CA TYR A 546 16.99 2.63 -7.24
C TYR A 546 17.80 3.94 -7.25
N GLN A 547 17.15 5.07 -6.97
CA GLN A 547 17.79 6.39 -6.94
C GLN A 547 18.87 6.45 -5.85
N ALA A 548 18.53 6.13 -4.60
CA ALA A 548 19.48 6.16 -3.50
C ALA A 548 20.64 5.16 -3.71
N GLY A 549 20.33 3.94 -4.17
CA GLY A 549 21.34 2.94 -4.49
C GLY A 549 22.32 3.40 -5.56
N ARG A 550 21.83 4.06 -6.61
CA ARG A 550 22.67 4.63 -7.68
C ARG A 550 23.50 5.81 -7.23
N ALA A 551 22.92 6.76 -6.48
CA ALA A 551 23.65 7.91 -5.98
C ALA A 551 24.80 7.48 -5.03
N LEU A 552 24.51 6.55 -4.13
CA LEU A 552 25.54 5.91 -3.28
C LEU A 552 26.57 5.17 -4.15
N ALA A 553 26.13 4.46 -5.18
CA ALA A 553 27.04 3.74 -6.05
C ALA A 553 27.98 4.66 -6.85
N GLU A 554 27.50 5.82 -7.28
CA GLU A 554 28.29 6.84 -7.98
C GLU A 554 29.26 7.52 -7.02
N LYS A 555 28.80 7.87 -5.80
CA LYS A 555 29.62 8.52 -4.78
C LYS A 555 30.75 7.64 -4.24
N TYR A 556 30.48 6.36 -3.97
CA TYR A 556 31.43 5.44 -3.34
C TYR A 556 32.03 4.40 -4.31
N SER A 557 31.91 4.61 -5.62
CA SER A 557 32.58 3.78 -6.62
C SER A 557 34.11 3.86 -6.46
N PRO A 558 34.85 2.76 -6.57
CA PRO A 558 36.32 2.80 -6.57
C PRO A 558 36.94 3.71 -7.67
N LEU A 559 36.16 4.03 -8.71
CA LEU A 559 36.57 4.92 -9.80
C LEU A 559 36.39 6.41 -9.49
N SER A 560 35.51 6.80 -8.55
CA SER A 560 35.34 8.20 -8.15
C SER A 560 36.46 8.69 -7.22
N ALA A 561 37.23 7.79 -6.61
CA ALA A 561 38.39 8.12 -5.79
C ALA A 561 39.70 8.40 -6.59
N ARG A 562 39.63 8.45 -7.93
CA ARG A 562 40.78 8.69 -8.84
C ARG A 562 40.69 10.00 -9.62
N LEU A 563 39.67 10.81 -9.36
CA LEU A 563 39.53 12.20 -9.81
C LEU A 563 39.44 13.07 -8.56
#